data_AF-A0A7C8LJD0-F1
#
_entry.id   AF-A0A7C8LJD0-F1
#
_cell.length_a   1.000
_cell.length_b   1.000
_cell.length_c   1.000
_cell.angle_alpha   90.00
_cell.angle_beta   90.00
_cell.angle_gamma   90.00
#
_symmetry.space_group_name_H-M   'P 1'
#
loop_
_entity.id
_entity.type
_entity.pdbx_description
1 polymer ?
#
loop_
_entity_poly.entity_id
_entity_poly.type
_entity_poly.pdbx_seq_one_letter_code
_entity_poly.pdbx_strand_id
1 'polypeptide(L)'
;HEPGGGGATHPPFLGWMRACRGDSVAYLGGDIGELLHDGDTGRTVVRPLSLRVGLNPLANGYAESYDHIRLLGWIGGSFDHVWTDLAGPELSPRAQAGLRFLLRSSTQRWELDLRGVGNIDPSETNDRGVEGALTLAHQWLLGGGGDDNPDETPHALHRTVPWAMLRIALQGSYAHFDEPKNAFPVVAGPFVSDRAKDSVQALLSVSVVPTAMTF
;
A
#
# COMPACT_ATOMS: atom_id res chain seq x y z
N HIS A 1 -20.69 1.02 16.43
CA HIS A 1 -21.16 2.42 16.44
C HIS A 1 -20.47 3.16 17.57
N GLU A 2 -19.43 3.93 17.26
CA GLU A 2 -18.85 4.87 18.22
C GLU A 2 -19.53 6.24 18.06
N PRO A 3 -19.95 6.88 19.15
CA PRO A 3 -20.57 8.20 19.10
C PRO A 3 -19.48 9.28 19.17
N GLY A 4 -19.42 10.17 18.18
CA GLY A 4 -18.54 11.33 18.23
C GLY A 4 -18.03 11.77 16.87
N GLY A 5 -18.91 12.34 16.04
CA GLY A 5 -18.53 12.93 14.76
C GLY A 5 -17.81 14.27 14.96
N GLY A 6 -16.53 14.33 14.58
CA GLY A 6 -15.76 15.56 14.49
C GLY A 6 -14.72 15.46 13.38
N GLY A 7 -15.01 16.09 12.24
CA GLY A 7 -14.04 16.50 11.22
C GLY A 7 -13.12 15.43 10.65
N ALA A 8 -13.64 14.51 9.84
CA ALA A 8 -12.81 13.57 9.09
C ALA A 8 -12.16 14.24 7.86
N THR A 9 -10.85 14.41 7.90
CA THR A 9 -10.02 14.69 6.71
C THR A 9 -10.00 13.45 5.83
N HIS A 10 -10.86 13.41 4.81
CA HIS A 10 -10.99 12.26 3.92
C HIS A 10 -9.93 12.30 2.80
N PRO A 11 -9.29 11.17 2.44
CA PRO A 11 -8.51 11.11 1.22
C PRO A 11 -9.39 11.44 -0.01
N PRO A 12 -8.86 12.18 -1.00
CA PRO A 12 -9.64 12.86 -2.04
C PRO A 12 -10.49 11.93 -2.92
N PHE A 13 -10.14 10.65 -2.99
CA PHE A 13 -10.85 9.65 -3.80
C PHE A 13 -12.13 9.09 -3.16
N LEU A 14 -12.37 9.30 -1.85
CA LEU A 14 -13.59 8.83 -1.19
C LEU A 14 -14.84 9.67 -1.52
N GLY A 15 -14.66 10.87 -2.09
CA GLY A 15 -15.77 11.76 -2.44
C GLY A 15 -16.71 11.19 -3.52
N TRP A 16 -16.21 10.31 -4.40
CA TRP A 16 -16.98 9.75 -5.52
C TRP A 16 -17.77 8.49 -5.16
N MET A 17 -17.51 7.89 -3.99
CA MET A 17 -18.16 6.63 -3.54
C MET A 17 -19.17 6.83 -2.41
N ARG A 18 -19.59 8.09 -2.20
CA ARG A 18 -20.65 8.50 -1.26
C ARG A 18 -22.00 7.79 -1.47
N ALA A 19 -22.19 7.09 -2.59
CA ALA A 19 -23.45 6.42 -2.94
C ALA A 19 -23.66 5.07 -2.24
N CYS A 20 -22.63 4.46 -1.64
CA CYS A 20 -22.79 3.23 -0.84
C CYS A 20 -23.15 3.59 0.61
N ARG A 21 -24.45 3.74 0.89
CA ARG A 21 -24.97 3.94 2.25
C ARG A 21 -24.71 2.70 3.11
N GLY A 22 -23.90 2.88 4.15
CA GLY A 22 -23.54 1.90 5.17
C GLY A 22 -22.16 2.28 5.73
N ASP A 23 -21.87 1.97 6.98
CA ASP A 23 -20.56 2.26 7.59
C ASP A 23 -19.40 1.50 6.88
N SER A 24 -19.74 0.58 5.95
CA SER A 24 -18.85 -0.11 5.03
C SER A 24 -18.47 0.75 3.83
N VAL A 25 -17.18 1.07 3.72
CA VAL A 25 -16.61 1.75 2.54
C VAL A 25 -16.19 0.70 1.52
N ALA A 26 -16.80 0.74 0.34
CA ALA A 26 -16.29 0.10 -0.87
C ALA A 26 -15.30 1.05 -1.55
N TYR A 27 -14.24 0.50 -2.13
CA TYR A 27 -13.27 1.27 -2.91
C TYR A 27 -13.08 0.68 -4.30
N LEU A 28 -12.99 1.55 -5.30
CA LEU A 28 -12.47 1.26 -6.62
C LEU A 28 -11.17 2.04 -6.76
N GLY A 29 -10.09 1.34 -7.06
CA GLY A 29 -8.77 1.93 -7.24
C GLY A 29 -7.95 1.12 -8.21
N GLY A 30 -6.73 1.58 -8.47
CA GLY A 30 -5.88 0.96 -9.44
C GLY A 30 -4.58 1.74 -9.61
N ASP A 31 -3.66 1.10 -10.31
CA ASP A 31 -2.37 1.67 -10.69
C ASP A 31 -2.34 1.80 -12.21
N ILE A 32 -1.74 2.88 -12.71
CA ILE A 32 -1.58 3.14 -14.14
C ILE A 32 -0.09 3.26 -14.42
N GLY A 33 0.41 2.45 -15.34
CA GLY A 33 1.80 2.52 -15.80
C GLY A 33 2.81 2.13 -14.73
N GLU A 34 2.99 0.83 -14.53
CA GLU A 34 4.09 0.28 -13.74
C GLU A 34 5.08 -0.42 -14.68
N LEU A 35 6.37 -0.16 -14.48
CA LEU A 35 7.46 -0.80 -15.22
C LEU A 35 8.43 -1.43 -14.22
N LEU A 36 8.71 -2.71 -14.41
CA LEU A 36 9.57 -3.52 -13.56
C LEU A 36 10.62 -4.18 -14.46
N HIS A 37 11.89 -4.10 -14.09
CA HIS A 37 12.98 -4.78 -14.81
C HIS A 37 13.79 -5.64 -13.85
N ASP A 38 13.87 -6.94 -14.15
CA ASP A 38 14.68 -7.91 -13.43
C ASP A 38 16.08 -7.97 -14.06
N GLY A 39 17.07 -7.41 -13.37
CA GLY A 39 18.45 -7.41 -13.83
C GLY A 39 19.12 -8.79 -13.84
N ASP A 40 18.61 -9.76 -13.08
CA ASP A 40 19.20 -11.10 -12.99
C ASP A 40 18.72 -12.01 -14.14
N THR A 41 17.47 -11.87 -14.55
CA THR A 41 16.84 -12.68 -15.61
C THR A 41 16.69 -11.95 -16.94
N GLY A 42 16.94 -10.64 -16.98
CA GLY A 42 16.73 -9.76 -18.14
C GLY A 42 15.24 -9.46 -18.41
N ARG A 43 14.32 -10.05 -17.64
CA ARG A 43 12.88 -9.92 -17.87
C ARG A 43 12.40 -8.51 -17.54
N THR A 44 11.54 -7.96 -18.40
CA THR A 44 10.90 -6.66 -18.17
C THR A 44 9.41 -6.83 -18.19
N VAL A 45 8.70 -6.22 -17.24
CA VAL A 45 7.24 -6.09 -17.27
C VAL A 45 6.82 -4.65 -17.39
N VAL A 46 5.83 -4.44 -18.24
CA VAL A 46 5.02 -3.23 -18.26
C VAL A 46 3.59 -3.61 -17.93
N ARG A 47 3.08 -3.07 -16.83
CA ARG A 47 1.69 -3.17 -16.41
C ARG A 47 1.00 -1.84 -16.70
N PRO A 48 0.35 -1.69 -17.87
CA PRO A 48 -0.33 -0.45 -18.21
C PRO A 48 -1.47 -0.12 -17.24
N LEU A 49 -2.16 -1.14 -16.74
CA LEU A 49 -3.32 -0.97 -15.87
C LEU A 49 -3.45 -2.11 -14.86
N SER A 50 -3.65 -1.75 -13.59
CA SER A 50 -4.19 -2.61 -12.55
C SER A 50 -5.49 -2.01 -12.03
N LEU A 51 -6.53 -2.82 -11.90
CA LEU A 51 -7.81 -2.42 -11.30
C LEU A 51 -8.07 -3.29 -10.09
N ARG A 52 -8.51 -2.65 -9.00
CA ARG A 52 -8.87 -3.31 -7.74
C ARG A 52 -10.18 -2.76 -7.23
N VAL A 53 -11.04 -3.66 -6.79
CA VAL A 53 -12.26 -3.37 -6.06
C VAL A 53 -12.13 -4.00 -4.69
N GLY A 54 -12.40 -3.24 -3.65
CA GLY A 54 -12.33 -3.78 -2.31
C GLY A 54 -13.31 -3.16 -1.34
N LEU A 55 -13.28 -3.71 -0.13
CA LEU A 55 -14.18 -3.40 0.95
C LEU A 55 -13.42 -3.36 2.26
N ASN A 56 -13.89 -2.52 3.17
CA ASN A 56 -13.44 -2.50 4.56
C ASN A 56 -14.43 -3.29 5.42
N PRO A 57 -14.12 -4.55 5.81
CA PRO A 57 -15.03 -5.36 6.61
C PRO A 57 -15.19 -4.85 8.04
N LEU A 58 -14.29 -3.99 8.54
CA LEU A 58 -14.43 -3.37 9.86
C LEU A 58 -15.52 -2.29 9.88
N ALA A 59 -16.05 -1.90 8.71
CA ALA A 59 -17.08 -0.88 8.58
C ALA A 59 -16.75 0.40 9.38
N ASN A 60 -15.46 0.76 9.42
CA ASN A 60 -14.98 1.94 10.14
C ASN A 60 -14.47 3.01 9.17
N GLY A 61 -14.83 2.96 7.89
CA GLY A 61 -14.25 3.84 6.86
C GLY A 61 -14.50 5.35 7.04
N TYR A 62 -15.45 5.71 7.90
CA TYR A 62 -15.77 7.08 8.28
C TYR A 62 -15.50 7.40 9.77
N ALA A 63 -14.99 6.44 10.54
CA ALA A 63 -14.70 6.62 11.97
C ALA A 63 -13.25 7.09 12.19
N GLU A 64 -12.99 7.78 13.30
CA GLU A 64 -11.62 8.16 13.71
C GLU A 64 -10.71 6.92 13.85
N SER A 65 -11.29 5.80 14.30
CA SER A 65 -10.59 4.52 14.37
C SER A 65 -10.04 4.06 13.02
N TYR A 66 -10.55 4.55 11.88
CA TYR A 66 -9.97 4.27 10.56
C TYR A 66 -8.49 4.63 10.50
N ASP A 67 -8.05 5.71 11.16
CA ASP A 67 -6.64 6.11 11.08
C ASP A 67 -5.71 5.18 11.85
N HIS A 68 -6.24 4.49 12.85
CA HIS A 68 -5.49 3.59 13.72
C HIS A 68 -5.65 2.12 13.37
N ILE A 69 -6.78 1.70 12.79
CA ILE A 69 -7.02 0.33 12.41
C ILE A 69 -7.78 0.27 11.08
N ARG A 70 -7.21 -0.47 10.11
CA ARG A 70 -7.83 -0.72 8.81
C ARG A 70 -7.66 -2.19 8.47
N LEU A 71 -8.73 -2.81 7.99
CA LEU A 71 -8.65 -4.08 7.27
C LEU A 71 -9.29 -3.82 5.91
N LEU A 72 -8.63 -4.22 4.84
CA LEU A 72 -9.13 -4.04 3.48
C LEU A 72 -9.01 -5.37 2.78
N GLY A 73 -10.15 -5.93 2.36
CA GLY A 73 -10.20 -7.05 1.44
C GLY A 73 -10.46 -6.56 0.03
N TRP A 74 -9.82 -7.16 -0.95
CA TRP A 74 -9.96 -6.73 -2.33
C TRP A 74 -9.79 -7.86 -3.33
N ILE A 75 -10.40 -7.66 -4.48
CA ILE A 75 -10.23 -8.46 -5.69
C ILE A 75 -9.84 -7.51 -6.82
N GLY A 76 -9.11 -8.00 -7.80
CA GLY A 76 -8.64 -7.16 -8.88
C GLY A 76 -8.09 -7.96 -10.03
N GLY A 77 -7.59 -7.22 -11.01
CA GLY A 77 -6.84 -7.80 -12.09
C GLY A 77 -5.89 -6.80 -12.73
N SER A 78 -4.94 -7.33 -13.48
CA SER A 78 -4.00 -6.55 -14.27
C SER A 78 -3.77 -7.20 -15.62
N PHE A 79 -3.26 -6.40 -16.54
CA PHE A 79 -2.70 -6.89 -17.79
C PHE A 79 -1.22 -6.57 -17.76
N ASP A 80 -0.39 -7.60 -17.88
CA ASP A 80 1.06 -7.44 -17.80
C ASP A 80 1.65 -7.81 -19.17
N HIS A 81 2.43 -6.91 -19.75
CA HIS A 81 3.26 -7.20 -20.92
C HIS A 81 4.63 -7.64 -20.44
N VAL A 82 4.99 -8.90 -20.67
CA VAL A 82 6.26 -9.50 -20.26
C VAL A 82 7.19 -9.59 -21.46
N TRP A 83 8.38 -9.00 -21.37
CA TRP A 83 9.49 -9.22 -22.29
C TRP A 83 10.50 -10.14 -21.62
N THR A 84 10.99 -11.12 -22.37
CA THR A 84 12.09 -11.98 -21.96
C THR A 84 13.19 -11.92 -23.02
N ASP A 85 14.44 -12.15 -22.64
CA ASP A 85 15.56 -12.11 -23.61
C ASP A 85 15.45 -13.17 -24.73
N LEU A 86 14.55 -14.15 -24.56
CA LEU A 86 14.38 -15.30 -25.45
C LEU A 86 13.08 -15.27 -26.27
N ALA A 87 12.13 -14.39 -25.95
CA ALA A 87 10.83 -14.32 -26.62
C ALA A 87 10.29 -12.87 -26.75
N GLY A 88 9.45 -12.64 -27.75
CA GLY A 88 8.75 -11.36 -27.93
C GLY A 88 7.77 -11.04 -26.79
N PRO A 89 7.16 -9.85 -26.78
CA PRO A 89 6.23 -9.44 -25.72
C PRO A 89 5.02 -10.38 -25.62
N GLU A 90 4.78 -10.90 -24.43
CA GLU A 90 3.61 -11.72 -24.11
C GLU A 90 2.64 -10.93 -23.23
N LEU A 91 1.34 -10.98 -23.56
CA LEU A 91 0.29 -10.37 -22.75
C LEU A 91 -0.26 -11.42 -21.79
N SER A 92 -0.03 -11.23 -20.49
CA SER A 92 -0.49 -12.11 -19.42
C SER A 92 -1.58 -11.39 -18.60
N PRO A 93 -2.86 -11.83 -18.69
CA PRO A 93 -3.87 -11.35 -17.76
C PRO A 93 -3.61 -11.91 -16.37
N ARG A 94 -3.89 -11.14 -15.32
CA ARG A 94 -3.86 -11.65 -13.95
C ARG A 94 -5.16 -11.33 -13.22
N ALA A 95 -5.64 -12.31 -12.48
CA ALA A 95 -6.61 -12.11 -11.41
C ALA A 95 -5.90 -12.13 -10.06
N GLN A 96 -6.33 -11.24 -9.17
CA GLN A 96 -5.70 -11.01 -7.89
C GLN A 96 -6.77 -10.93 -6.79
N ALA A 97 -6.49 -11.50 -5.63
CA ALA A 97 -7.32 -11.34 -4.44
C ALA A 97 -6.42 -11.18 -3.22
N GLY A 98 -6.70 -10.18 -2.39
CA GLY A 98 -5.80 -9.85 -1.29
C GLY A 98 -6.47 -9.24 -0.07
N LEU A 99 -5.69 -9.22 1.00
CA LEU A 99 -6.01 -8.62 2.28
C LEU A 99 -4.90 -7.66 2.67
N ARG A 100 -5.26 -6.52 3.25
CA ARG A 100 -4.34 -5.57 3.87
C ARG A 100 -4.84 -5.18 5.24
N PHE A 101 -4.01 -5.34 6.24
CA PHE A 101 -4.26 -4.92 7.61
C PHE A 101 -3.27 -3.83 8.00
N LEU A 102 -3.78 -2.74 8.55
CA LEU A 102 -2.98 -1.63 9.08
C LEU A 102 -3.36 -1.44 10.54
N LEU A 103 -2.36 -1.39 11.40
CA LEU A 103 -2.49 -0.99 12.80
C LEU A 103 -1.50 0.13 13.09
N ARG A 104 -2.00 1.25 13.60
CA ARG A 104 -1.20 2.40 14.03
C ARG A 104 -1.53 2.76 15.46
N SER A 105 -0.49 3.12 16.21
CA SER A 105 -0.64 3.69 17.55
C SER A 105 -1.47 4.98 17.50
N SER A 106 -2.09 5.36 18.62
CA SER A 106 -2.83 6.63 18.75
C SER A 106 -1.97 7.86 18.44
N THR A 107 -0.68 7.81 18.78
CA THR A 107 0.30 8.87 18.46
C THR A 107 0.85 8.80 17.03
N GLN A 108 0.39 7.83 16.23
CA GLN A 108 0.86 7.51 14.87
C GLN A 108 2.37 7.21 14.74
N ARG A 109 3.10 7.10 15.86
CA ARG A 109 4.54 6.80 15.87
C ARG A 109 4.83 5.38 15.43
N TRP A 110 4.03 4.42 15.85
CA TRP A 110 4.14 3.03 15.44
C TRP A 110 3.11 2.68 14.38
N GLU A 111 3.56 1.97 13.35
CA GLU A 111 2.75 1.44 12.26
C GLU A 111 3.14 -0.01 11.97
N LEU A 112 2.15 -0.89 11.93
CA LEU A 112 2.24 -2.26 11.43
C LEU A 112 1.33 -2.37 10.20
N ASP A 113 1.91 -2.69 9.05
CA ASP A 113 1.19 -2.94 7.79
C ASP A 113 1.45 -4.38 7.36
N LEU A 114 0.38 -5.18 7.24
CA LEU A 114 0.40 -6.56 6.78
C LEU A 114 -0.37 -6.64 5.46
N ARG A 115 0.22 -7.29 4.47
CA ARG A 115 -0.40 -7.46 3.16
C ARG A 115 -0.25 -8.91 2.75
N GLY A 116 -1.29 -9.46 2.14
CA GLY A 116 -1.27 -10.77 1.51
C GLY A 116 -2.07 -10.75 0.23
N VAL A 117 -1.59 -11.41 -0.81
CA VAL A 117 -2.27 -11.52 -2.10
C VAL A 117 -2.07 -12.93 -2.67
N GLY A 118 -3.14 -13.47 -3.24
CA GLY A 118 -3.10 -14.61 -4.14
C GLY A 118 -3.28 -14.12 -5.57
N ASN A 119 -2.46 -14.65 -6.48
CA ASN A 119 -2.47 -14.29 -7.89
C ASN A 119 -2.63 -15.54 -8.75
N ILE A 120 -3.33 -15.40 -9.87
CA ILE A 120 -3.45 -16.43 -10.90
C ILE A 120 -3.46 -15.80 -12.29
N ASP A 121 -2.71 -16.36 -13.22
CA ASP A 121 -2.91 -16.15 -14.64
C ASP A 121 -3.95 -17.15 -15.15
N PRO A 122 -5.16 -16.71 -15.56
CA PRO A 122 -6.18 -17.63 -16.05
C PRO A 122 -5.84 -18.25 -17.42
N SER A 123 -4.86 -17.71 -18.15
CA SER A 123 -4.42 -18.24 -19.44
C SER A 123 -3.37 -19.34 -19.33
N GLU A 124 -2.70 -19.46 -18.19
CA GLU A 124 -1.68 -20.47 -17.90
C GLU A 124 -2.01 -21.18 -16.58
N THR A 125 -2.34 -22.48 -16.65
CA THR A 125 -2.96 -23.20 -15.51
C THR A 125 -2.02 -23.32 -14.30
N ASN A 126 -0.71 -23.20 -14.53
CA ASN A 126 0.33 -23.37 -13.49
C ASN A 126 0.95 -22.04 -13.02
N ASP A 127 0.61 -20.90 -13.61
CA ASP A 127 1.13 -19.60 -13.18
C ASP A 127 0.22 -19.00 -12.10
N ARG A 128 0.44 -19.49 -10.88
CA ARG A 128 -0.25 -19.05 -9.65
C ARG A 128 0.75 -18.85 -8.53
N GLY A 129 0.42 -17.95 -7.62
CA GLY A 129 1.29 -17.64 -6.50
C GLY A 129 0.59 -16.97 -5.33
N VAL A 130 1.30 -16.96 -4.22
CA VAL A 130 0.91 -16.27 -3.00
C VAL A 130 2.06 -15.39 -2.56
N GLU A 131 1.74 -14.15 -2.20
CA GLU A 131 2.70 -13.19 -1.69
C GLU A 131 2.22 -12.62 -0.37
N GLY A 132 3.19 -12.23 0.46
CA GLY A 132 2.97 -11.57 1.72
C GLY A 132 4.02 -10.51 1.98
N ALA A 133 3.63 -9.42 2.63
CA ALA A 133 4.55 -8.43 3.15
C ALA A 133 4.14 -8.00 4.56
N LEU A 134 5.14 -7.74 5.39
CA LEU A 134 5.02 -7.19 6.71
C LEU A 134 5.93 -5.96 6.79
N THR A 135 5.39 -4.85 7.25
CA THR A 135 6.17 -3.65 7.56
C THR A 135 5.89 -3.23 9.00
N LEU A 136 6.96 -3.12 9.79
CA LEU A 136 6.93 -2.46 11.10
C LEU A 136 7.73 -1.16 11.00
N ALA A 137 7.06 -0.03 11.22
CA ALA A 137 7.67 1.27 11.13
C ALA A 137 7.54 2.07 12.42
N HIS A 138 8.57 2.84 12.71
CA HIS A 138 8.58 3.89 13.71
C HIS A 138 8.79 5.25 13.05
N GLN A 139 7.99 6.24 13.46
CA GLN A 139 7.95 7.58 12.91
C GLN A 139 8.31 8.60 14.00
N TRP A 140 9.23 9.50 13.68
CA TRP A 140 9.52 10.69 14.46
C TRP A 140 9.12 11.93 13.66
N LEU A 141 8.35 12.80 14.29
CA LEU A 141 8.09 14.13 13.75
C LEU A 141 9.35 14.99 13.94
N LEU A 142 9.77 15.66 12.87
CA LEU A 142 10.96 16.50 12.86
C LEU A 142 10.55 17.98 12.79
N GLY A 143 11.01 18.71 13.80
CA GLY A 143 10.88 20.14 13.96
C GLY A 143 9.45 20.66 14.05
N GLY A 144 9.33 21.98 13.96
CA GLY A 144 8.15 22.77 14.27
C GLY A 144 8.61 24.01 15.02
N GLY A 145 8.67 25.15 14.33
CA GLY A 145 8.91 26.44 14.97
C GLY A 145 7.63 26.89 15.65
N GLY A 146 7.70 27.23 16.93
CA GLY A 146 6.71 28.13 17.49
C GLY A 146 6.96 29.50 16.86
N ASP A 147 5.90 30.17 16.41
CA ASP A 147 5.99 31.61 16.24
C ASP A 147 6.26 32.18 17.64
N ASP A 148 7.52 32.55 17.90
CA ASP A 148 7.93 33.31 19.09
C ASP A 148 7.41 34.75 18.96
N ASN A 149 6.09 34.92 18.82
CA ASN A 149 5.44 36.21 18.84
C ASN A 149 4.94 36.45 20.27
N PRO A 150 5.67 37.21 21.10
CA PRO A 150 5.35 37.37 22.53
C PRO A 150 4.06 38.16 22.81
N ASP A 151 3.36 38.63 21.77
CA ASP A 151 2.19 39.51 21.87
C ASP A 151 0.83 38.82 21.69
N GLU A 152 0.76 37.50 21.47
CA GLU A 152 -0.52 36.79 21.32
C GLU A 152 -0.95 36.05 22.59
N THR A 153 -2.21 36.28 22.95
CA THR A 153 -2.93 35.81 24.14
C THR A 153 -2.59 34.39 24.63
N PRO A 154 -2.50 34.15 25.96
CA PRO A 154 -2.01 32.91 26.59
C PRO A 154 -2.92 31.66 26.44
N HIS A 155 -3.86 31.67 25.48
CA HIS A 155 -4.80 30.57 25.24
C HIS A 155 -4.79 30.03 23.80
N ALA A 156 -3.91 30.53 22.93
CA ALA A 156 -3.68 29.90 21.64
C ALA A 156 -2.80 28.65 21.87
N LEU A 157 -3.38 27.46 21.69
CA LEU A 157 -2.62 26.22 21.53
C LEU A 157 -1.72 26.37 20.29
N HIS A 158 -0.46 26.77 20.48
CA HIS A 158 0.56 26.71 19.44
C HIS A 158 0.73 25.25 19.02
N ARG A 159 0.01 24.82 17.99
CA ARG A 159 0.29 23.56 17.31
C ARG A 159 1.51 23.79 16.44
N THR A 160 2.70 23.46 16.96
CA THR A 160 3.90 23.32 16.13
C THR A 160 3.63 22.29 15.05
N VAL A 161 3.52 22.75 13.80
CA VAL A 161 3.39 21.87 12.64
C VAL A 161 4.78 21.34 12.30
N PRO A 162 5.01 20.02 12.33
CA PRO A 162 6.31 19.48 11.93
C PRO A 162 6.55 19.74 10.46
N TRP A 163 7.82 20.00 10.08
CA TRP A 163 8.21 20.24 8.69
C TRP A 163 8.72 18.96 7.98
N ALA A 164 9.03 17.91 8.74
CA ALA A 164 9.29 16.59 8.19
C ALA A 164 8.92 15.45 9.15
N MET A 165 8.95 14.23 8.62
CA MET A 165 8.85 12.98 9.36
C MET A 165 10.05 12.10 9.01
N LEU A 166 10.79 11.66 10.03
CA LEU A 166 11.73 10.55 9.90
C LEU A 166 10.98 9.25 10.11
N ARG A 167 11.05 8.33 9.15
CA ARG A 167 10.49 6.99 9.24
C ARG A 167 11.61 5.96 9.14
N ILE A 168 11.71 5.11 10.16
CA ILE A 168 12.53 3.91 10.11
C ILE A 168 11.60 2.72 10.04
N ALA A 169 11.76 1.85 9.05
CA ALA A 169 10.90 0.69 8.87
C ALA A 169 11.70 -0.57 8.58
N LEU A 170 11.34 -1.63 9.31
CA LEU A 170 11.71 -3.00 8.99
C LEU A 170 10.63 -3.59 8.10
N GLN A 171 11.02 -4.05 6.93
CA GLN A 171 10.13 -4.65 5.93
C GLN A 171 10.58 -6.08 5.70
N GLY A 172 9.63 -7.01 5.74
CA GLY A 172 9.83 -8.39 5.33
C GLY A 172 8.83 -8.74 4.24
N SER A 173 9.26 -9.48 3.23
CA SER A 173 8.36 -10.00 2.22
C SER A 173 8.65 -11.46 1.92
N TYR A 174 7.59 -12.15 1.53
CA TYR A 174 7.60 -13.52 1.07
C TYR A 174 6.82 -13.62 -0.23
N ALA A 175 7.32 -14.37 -1.19
CA ALA A 175 6.57 -14.72 -2.38
C ALA A 175 6.87 -16.15 -2.79
N HIS A 176 5.80 -16.85 -3.17
CA HIS A 176 5.82 -18.20 -3.70
C HIS A 176 5.05 -18.27 -5.02
N PHE A 177 5.66 -18.87 -6.05
CA PHE A 177 5.03 -19.12 -7.34
C PHE A 177 5.31 -20.55 -7.81
N ASP A 178 4.27 -21.24 -8.27
CA ASP A 178 4.37 -22.64 -8.72
C ASP A 178 5.23 -22.75 -10.00
N GLU A 179 4.91 -21.92 -11.00
CA GLU A 179 5.65 -21.73 -12.25
C GLU A 179 5.63 -20.24 -12.68
N PRO A 180 6.61 -19.42 -12.26
CA PRO A 180 6.63 -17.97 -12.49
C PRO A 180 7.03 -17.57 -13.94
N LYS A 181 6.44 -18.20 -14.96
CA LYS A 181 6.76 -17.92 -16.38
C LYS A 181 6.45 -16.47 -16.73
N ASN A 182 5.28 -15.99 -16.31
CA ASN A 182 4.81 -14.63 -16.53
C ASN A 182 4.62 -13.87 -15.21
N ALA A 183 4.78 -14.51 -14.04
CA ALA A 183 4.66 -13.90 -12.71
C ALA A 183 5.63 -12.75 -12.44
N PHE A 184 5.09 -11.64 -11.90
CA PHE A 184 5.84 -10.56 -11.25
C PHE A 184 5.15 -10.19 -9.93
N PRO A 185 5.92 -9.90 -8.87
CA PRO A 185 5.37 -9.61 -7.56
C PRO A 185 4.48 -8.36 -7.59
N VAL A 186 3.41 -8.39 -6.79
CA VAL A 186 2.48 -7.27 -6.58
C VAL A 186 2.71 -6.62 -5.21
N VAL A 187 3.17 -7.41 -4.24
CA VAL A 187 3.28 -7.00 -2.83
C VAL A 187 4.69 -7.18 -2.29
N ALA A 188 5.40 -8.25 -2.67
CA ALA A 188 6.75 -8.51 -2.18
C ALA A 188 7.77 -7.47 -2.73
N GLY A 189 8.81 -7.17 -1.93
CA GLY A 189 9.98 -6.37 -2.35
C GLY A 189 10.71 -6.98 -3.56
N PRO A 190 11.73 -6.31 -4.13
CA PRO A 190 12.07 -6.47 -5.53
C PRO A 190 12.48 -7.90 -5.91
N PHE A 191 11.76 -8.41 -6.92
CA PHE A 191 11.95 -9.59 -7.78
C PHE A 191 11.93 -10.99 -7.16
N VAL A 192 11.07 -11.82 -7.76
CA VAL A 192 11.10 -13.27 -7.72
C VAL A 192 11.65 -13.72 -9.07
N SER A 193 12.90 -14.17 -9.13
CA SER A 193 13.44 -14.74 -10.37
C SER A 193 12.67 -16.01 -10.75
N ASP A 194 12.67 -16.34 -12.04
CA ASP A 194 12.15 -17.62 -12.56
C ASP A 194 12.82 -18.87 -11.94
N ARG A 195 13.99 -18.70 -11.32
CA ARG A 195 14.72 -19.75 -10.58
C ARG A 195 14.31 -19.85 -9.11
N ALA A 196 13.63 -18.85 -8.56
CA ALA A 196 13.27 -18.76 -7.15
C ALA A 196 11.78 -19.01 -6.95
N LYS A 197 11.38 -20.29 -6.87
CA LYS A 197 9.99 -20.66 -6.50
C LYS A 197 9.56 -20.07 -5.16
N ASP A 198 10.53 -19.89 -4.26
CA ASP A 198 10.38 -19.22 -2.98
C ASP A 198 11.37 -18.06 -2.89
N SER A 199 10.89 -16.91 -2.41
CA SER A 199 11.73 -15.78 -2.08
C SER A 199 11.34 -15.20 -0.73
N VAL A 200 12.34 -14.95 0.11
CA VAL A 200 12.20 -14.25 1.39
C VAL A 200 13.17 -13.10 1.39
N GLN A 201 12.67 -11.90 1.69
CA GLN A 201 13.49 -10.70 1.77
C GLN A 201 13.22 -9.96 3.08
N ALA A 202 14.26 -9.34 3.60
CA ALA A 202 14.17 -8.42 4.73
C ALA A 202 14.98 -7.15 4.40
N LEU A 203 14.36 -6.00 4.57
CA LEU A 203 14.95 -4.69 4.29
C LEU A 203 14.76 -3.77 5.49
N LEU A 204 15.85 -3.15 5.93
CA LEU A 204 15.78 -1.98 6.78
C LEU A 204 15.77 -0.74 5.89
N SER A 205 14.75 0.09 6.05
CA SER A 205 14.59 1.34 5.30
C SER A 205 14.57 2.53 6.25
N VAL A 206 15.25 3.60 5.86
CA VAL A 206 15.23 4.90 6.54
C VAL A 206 14.82 5.93 5.50
N SER A 207 13.72 6.63 5.74
CA SER A 207 13.23 7.68 4.86
C SER A 207 12.91 8.95 5.63
N VAL A 208 13.14 10.09 4.98
CA VAL A 208 12.70 11.40 5.45
C VAL A 208 11.63 11.89 4.50
N VAL A 209 10.43 12.07 5.02
CA VAL A 209 9.27 12.52 4.24
C VAL A 209 8.96 13.96 4.66
N PRO A 210 9.03 14.94 3.75
CA PRO A 210 8.57 16.28 4.05
C PRO A 210 7.06 16.24 4.32
N THR A 211 6.62 16.88 5.39
CA THR A 211 5.18 17.08 5.63
C THR A 211 4.72 18.15 4.67
N ALA A 212 3.83 17.79 3.73
CA ALA A 212 3.26 18.76 2.81
C ALA A 212 2.57 19.86 3.63
N MET A 213 3.09 21.09 3.56
CA MET A 213 2.39 22.27 4.04
C MET A 213 1.19 22.47 3.10
N THR A 214 0.01 22.04 3.52
CA THR A 214 -1.22 22.59 2.96
C THR A 214 -1.30 24.04 3.45
N PHE A 215 -0.92 24.98 2.57
CA PHE A 215 -1.16 26.41 2.70
C PHE A 215 -2.64 26.73 2.54
#